data_AF-A0A2M6ZQI4-F1
#
_entry.id   AF-A0A2M6ZQI4-F1
#
_cell.length_a   1.000
_cell.length_b   1.000
_cell.length_c   1.000
_cell.angle_alpha   90.00
_cell.angle_beta   90.00
_cell.angle_gamma   90.00
#
_symmetry.space_group_name_H-M   'P 1'
#
loop_
_entity.id
_entity.type
_entity.pdbx_description
1 polymer ?
#
loop_
_entity_poly.entity_id
_entity_poly.type
_entity_poly.pdbx_seq_one_letter_code
_entity_poly.pdbx_strand_id
1 'polypeptide(L)' 'DIIVTSGFDQIYPSGIPVGTVYDIKNISHSVFAESDVIPFENFAELKEVLVLLKENLGD' A
#
# COMPACT_ATOMS: atom_id res chain seq x y z
N ASP A 1 -7.98 6.74 8.45
CA ASP A 1 -7.92 5.27 8.25
C ASP A 1 -6.53 4.81 7.86
N ILE A 2 -6.22 3.53 8.11
CA ILE A 2 -4.94 2.90 7.74
C ILE A 2 -5.11 2.16 6.41
N ILE A 3 -4.17 2.38 5.49
CA ILE A 3 -4.10 1.68 4.21
C ILE A 3 -3.17 0.48 4.34
N VAL A 4 -3.62 -0.68 3.84
CA VAL A 4 -2.85 -1.93 3.79
C VAL A 4 -2.85 -2.50 2.37
N THR A 5 -1.82 -3.26 2.00
CA THR A 5 -1.77 -3.98 0.72
C THR A 5 -2.93 -4.99 0.61
N SER A 6 -3.54 -5.08 -0.58
CA SER A 6 -4.67 -6.00 -0.82
C SER A 6 -4.25 -7.43 -1.16
N GLY A 7 -3.08 -7.59 -1.75
CA GLY A 7 -2.57 -8.87 -2.27
C GLY A 7 -3.21 -9.36 -3.56
N PHE A 8 -4.01 -8.55 -4.25
CA PHE A 8 -4.68 -8.96 -5.50
C PHE A 8 -3.80 -8.90 -6.75
N ASP A 9 -2.71 -8.14 -6.72
CA ASP A 9 -1.77 -8.03 -7.84
C ASP A 9 -0.79 -9.21 -7.94
N GLN A 10 -0.78 -10.09 -6.94
CA GLN A 10 0.17 -11.20 -6.77
C GLN A 10 1.64 -10.77 -6.62
N ILE A 11 1.91 -9.48 -6.38
CA ILE A 11 3.25 -8.93 -6.15
C ILE A 11 3.51 -8.85 -4.65
N TYR A 12 2.60 -8.23 -3.90
CA TYR A 12 2.73 -8.08 -2.45
C TYR A 12 1.79 -9.04 -1.72
N PRO A 13 2.18 -9.62 -0.57
CA PRO A 13 1.22 -10.25 0.32
C PRO A 13 0.23 -9.21 0.84
N SER A 14 -0.96 -9.65 1.23
CA SER A 14 -1.98 -8.77 1.83
C SER A 14 -1.61 -8.37 3.26
N GLY A 15 -2.08 -7.21 3.69
CA GLY A 15 -1.98 -6.77 5.08
C GLY A 15 -0.69 -6.04 5.45
N ILE A 16 0.19 -5.69 4.51
CA ILE A 16 1.36 -4.84 4.78
C ILE A 16 0.87 -3.39 4.96
N PRO A 17 1.18 -2.72 6.09
CA PRO A 17 0.83 -1.31 6.29
C PRO A 17 1.55 -0.41 5.29
N VAL A 18 0.81 0.51 4.66
CA VAL A 18 1.34 1.48 3.69
C VAL A 18 1.43 2.87 4.33
N GLY A 19 0.35 3.30 4.99
CA GLY A 19 0.26 4.65 5.54
C GLY A 19 -1.13 4.99 6.04
N THR A 20 -1.37 6.29 6.26
CA THR A 20 -2.66 6.84 6.69
C THR A 20 -3.26 7.77 5.65
N VAL A 21 -4.57 7.71 5.49
CA VAL A 21 -5.34 8.67 4.69
C VAL A 21 -5.14 10.09 5.24
N TYR A 22 -4.66 10.99 4.40
CA TYR A 22 -4.52 12.42 4.70
C TYR A 22 -5.70 13.22 4.15
N ASP A 23 -6.09 12.97 2.90
CA ASP A 23 -7.20 13.65 2.23
C ASP A 23 -7.95 12.68 1.31
N ILE A 24 -9.22 13.00 1.04
CA ILE A 24 -10.07 12.28 0.08
C ILE A 24 -10.69 13.30 -0.87
N LYS A 25 -10.37 13.15 -2.16
CA LYS A 25 -10.84 14.02 -3.23
C LYS A 25 -11.98 13.33 -3.98
N ASN A 26 -13.18 13.87 -3.81
CA ASN A 26 -14.34 13.46 -4.59
C ASN A 26 -14.34 14.23 -5.92
N ILE A 27 -14.18 13.51 -7.02
CA ILE A 27 -14.11 14.11 -8.36
C ILE A 27 -15.54 14.26 -8.88
N SER A 28 -15.95 15.49 -9.18
CA SER A 28 -17.31 15.77 -9.68
C SER A 28 -17.60 14.95 -10.94
N HIS A 29 -18.78 14.33 -11.00
CA HIS A 29 -19.23 13.44 -12.08
C HIS A 29 -18.38 12.16 -12.28
N SER A 30 -17.51 11.79 -11.33
CA SER A 30 -16.76 10.54 -11.36
C SER A 30 -17.42 9.46 -10.50
N VAL A 31 -17.22 8.19 -10.86
CA VAL A 31 -17.53 7.03 -10.00
C VAL A 31 -16.38 6.66 -9.06
N PHE A 32 -15.24 7.35 -9.21
CA PHE A 32 -14.03 7.13 -8.43
C PHE A 32 -13.77 8.31 -7.50
N ALA A 33 -13.20 8.00 -6.33
CA ALA A 33 -12.59 8.96 -5.43
C ALA A 33 -11.08 8.68 -5.36
N GLU A 34 -10.30 9.73 -5.10
CA GLU A 34 -8.86 9.63 -4.90
C GLU A 34 -8.52 9.96 -3.44
N SER A 35 -7.40 9.42 -2.95
CA SER A 35 -6.93 9.73 -1.61
C SER A 35 -5.43 10.00 -1.62
N ASP A 36 -5.05 11.06 -0.91
CA ASP A 36 -3.65 11.33 -0.60
C ASP A 36 -3.29 10.54 0.66
N VAL A 37 -2.16 9.82 0.62
CA VAL A 37 -1.70 8.95 1.72
C VAL A 37 -0.34 9.43 2.21
N ILE A 38 -0.22 9.58 3.53
CA ILE A 38 1.08 9.79 4.18
C ILE A 38 1.67 8.41 4.49
N PRO A 39 2.84 8.05 3.95
CA PRO A 39 3.46 6.76 4.20
C PRO A 39 3.92 6.65 5.66
N PHE A 40 3.91 5.44 6.21
CA PHE A 40 4.51 5.22 7.53
C PHE A 40 6.03 5.36 7.51
N GLU A 41 6.68 4.85 6.45
CA GLU A 41 8.13 4.84 6.39
C GLU A 41 8.72 6.07 5.69
N ASN A 42 9.76 6.61 6.32
CA ASN A 42 10.62 7.61 5.72
C ASN A 42 11.77 6.93 4.96
N PHE A 43 11.64 6.88 3.64
CA PHE A 43 12.63 6.24 2.77
C PHE A 43 14.01 6.92 2.77
N ALA A 44 14.12 8.16 3.24
CA ALA A 44 15.40 8.89 3.29
C ALA A 44 16.34 8.37 4.39
N GLU A 45 15.82 7.60 5.36
CA GLU A 45 16.57 7.15 6.54
C GLU A 45 16.73 5.62 6.61
N LEU A 46 16.41 4.91 5.52
CA LEU A 46 16.47 3.45 5.47
C LEU A 46 17.90 2.94 5.67
N LYS A 47 18.03 1.93 6.52
CA LYS A 47 19.29 1.21 6.76
C LYS A 47 19.22 -0.23 6.30
N GLU A 48 18.11 -0.89 6.60
CA GLU A 48 17.88 -2.30 6.30
C GLU A 48 16.47 -2.47 5.72
N VAL A 49 16.31 -3.48 4.86
CA VAL A 49 15.04 -3.79 4.20
C VAL A 49 14.78 -5.28 4.26
N LEU A 50 13.50 -5.64 4.32
CA LEU A 50 13.04 -7.03 4.25
C LEU A 50 12.43 -7.29 2.87
N VAL A 51 12.96 -8.28 2.15
CA VAL A 51 12.36 -8.77 0.92
C VAL A 51 11.41 -9.91 1.24
N LEU A 52 10.11 -9.69 1.00
CA LEU A 52 9.09 -10.72 1.13
C LEU A 52 8.93 -11.41 -0.22
N LEU A 53 9.25 -12.70 -0.29
CA LEU A 53 9.04 -13.52 -1.47
C LEU A 53 7.70 -14.24 -1.34
N LYS A 54 6.93 -14.26 -2.43
CA LYS A 54 5.76 -15.13 -2.53
C LYS A 54 6.23 -16.58 -2.38
N GLU A 55 5.51 -17.35 -1.58
CA GLU A 55 5.76 -18.78 -1.47
C GLU A 55 5.58 -19.41 -2.85
N ASN A 56 6.64 -19.99 -3.41
CA ASN A 56 6.51 -20.87 -4.56
C ASN A 56 5.81 -22.13 -4.05
N LEU A 57 4.47 -22.12 -4.08
CA LEU A 57 3.70 -23.35 -4.09
C LEU A 57 4.10 -24.06 -5.38
N GLY A 58 5.11 -24.92 -5.31
CA GLY A 58 5.64 -25.63 -6.47
C GLY A 58 4.52 -26.37 -7.18
N ASP A 59 4.58 -26.37 -8.52
CA ASP A 59 3.78 -27.27 -9.36
C ASP A 59 4.09 -28.75 -9.04
#